data_AF-A0AAW5Z809-F1
#
_entry.id   AF-A0AAW5Z809-F1
#
_cell.length_a   1.000
_cell.length_b   1.000
_cell.length_c   1.000
_cell.angle_alpha   90.00
_cell.angle_beta   90.00
_cell.angle_gamma   90.00
#
_symmetry.space_group_name_H-M   'P 1'
#
loop_
_entity.id
_entity.type
_entity.pdbx_description
1 polymer ?
#
loop_
_entity_poly.entity_id
_entity_poly.type
_entity_poly.pdbx_seq_one_letter_code
_entity_poly.pdbx_strand_id
1 'polypeptide(L)'
;ASMVKVGVYIFARAIIDGGNIPHVIGGVGMVMALVTILYGFLMYLPQQDMKRLLAWSTITQLGWMFFGLSLSIFGSRLALEGSIAY
;
A
#
# COMPACT_ATOMS: atom_id res chain seq x y z
N ALA A 1 11.70 -10.35 -3.00
CA ALA A 1 11.57 -8.90 -2.69
C ALA A 1 11.45 -8.02 -3.93
N SER A 2 12.07 -8.37 -5.07
CA SER A 2 12.13 -7.51 -6.27
C SER A 2 10.78 -7.28 -6.95
N MET A 3 9.97 -8.33 -7.11
CA MET A 3 8.66 -8.25 -7.77
C MET A 3 7.68 -7.30 -7.07
N VAL A 4 7.78 -7.23 -5.74
CA VAL A 4 6.90 -6.47 -4.87
C VAL A 4 7.18 -4.96 -4.96
N LYS A 5 8.45 -4.56 -4.89
CA LYS A 5 8.87 -3.15 -5.00
C LYS A 5 8.55 -2.54 -6.37
N VAL A 6 8.63 -3.35 -7.42
CA VAL A 6 8.26 -2.94 -8.78
C VAL A 6 6.76 -2.57 -8.85
N GLY A 7 5.88 -3.33 -8.19
CA GLY A 7 4.45 -3.02 -8.16
C GLY A 7 4.14 -1.66 -7.50
N VAL A 8 4.76 -1.39 -6.35
CA VAL A 8 4.63 -0.11 -5.63
C VAL A 8 5.18 1.04 -6.47
N TYR A 9 6.34 0.86 -7.13
CA TYR A 9 6.93 1.87 -7.99
C TYR A 9 6.04 2.22 -9.20
N ILE A 10 5.48 1.22 -9.89
CA ILE A 10 4.59 1.46 -11.04
C ILE A 10 3.35 2.24 -10.58
N PHE A 11 2.79 1.91 -9.41
CA PHE A 11 1.63 2.61 -8.87
C PHE A 11 1.97 4.06 -8.50
N ALA A 12 3.10 4.29 -7.82
CA ALA A 12 3.58 5.63 -7.49
C ALA A 12 3.80 6.48 -8.75
N ARG A 13 4.41 5.88 -9.78
CA ARG A 13 4.63 6.56 -11.07
C ARG A 13 3.32 6.89 -11.77
N ALA A 14 2.33 6.00 -11.77
CA ALA A 14 1.01 6.28 -12.33
C ALA A 14 0.32 7.45 -11.61
N ILE A 15 0.56 7.62 -10.31
CA ILE A 15 0.05 8.76 -9.55
C ILE A 15 0.75 10.07 -9.96
N ILE A 16 2.07 10.04 -10.15
CA ILE A 16 2.86 11.22 -10.53
C ILE A 16 2.55 11.64 -11.97
N ASP A 17 2.52 10.69 -12.91
CA ASP A 17 2.27 10.94 -14.34
C ASP A 17 0.78 11.23 -14.62
N GLY A 18 -0.13 10.80 -13.74
CA GLY A 18 -1.58 10.94 -13.90
C GLY A 18 -2.12 12.37 -13.80
N GLY A 19 -1.36 13.31 -13.23
CA GLY A 19 -1.69 14.73 -13.18
C GLY A 19 -2.96 15.07 -12.37
N ASN A 20 -4.14 14.92 -12.96
CA ASN A 20 -5.42 15.22 -12.34
C ASN A 20 -6.21 13.94 -12.07
N ILE A 21 -5.81 13.23 -11.01
CA ILE A 21 -6.45 11.97 -10.63
C ILE A 21 -7.69 12.31 -9.80
N PRO A 22 -8.88 11.82 -10.18
CA PRO A 22 -10.08 12.03 -9.39
C PRO A 22 -9.88 11.58 -7.94
N HIS A 23 -10.30 12.41 -6.99
CA HIS A 23 -10.22 12.13 -5.55
C HIS A 23 -10.92 10.82 -5.17
N VAL A 24 -11.91 10.40 -5.98
CA VAL A 24 -12.61 9.12 -5.85
C VAL A 24 -11.64 7.93 -5.97
N ILE A 25 -10.65 7.98 -6.87
CA ILE A 25 -9.66 6.91 -7.03
C ILE A 25 -8.77 6.83 -5.79
N GLY A 26 -8.36 7.98 -5.24
CA GLY A 26 -7.63 8.04 -3.97
C GLY A 26 -8.42 7.47 -2.80
N GLY A 27 -9.73 7.77 -2.74
CA GLY A 27 -10.63 7.22 -1.71
C GLY A 27 -10.79 5.70 -1.82
N VAL A 28 -11.05 5.19 -3.02
CA VAL A 28 -11.19 3.75 -3.27
C VAL A 28 -9.89 3.01 -2.97
N GLY A 29 -8.74 3.53 -3.44
CA GLY A 29 -7.44 2.93 -3.16
C GLY A 29 -7.11 2.91 -1.67
N MET A 30 -7.48 3.96 -0.94
CA MET A 30 -7.28 4.05 0.50
C MET A 30 -8.11 3.01 1.25
N VAL A 31 -9.40 2.88 0.91
CA VAL A 31 -10.29 1.88 1.51
C VAL A 31 -9.81 0.46 1.20
N MET A 32 -9.45 0.18 -0.04
CA MET A 32 -8.93 -1.14 -0.45
C MET A 32 -7.63 -1.50 0.26
N ALA A 33 -6.70 -0.55 0.39
CA ALA A 33 -5.46 -0.75 1.13
C ALA A 33 -5.74 -1.00 2.62
N LEU A 34 -6.65 -0.25 3.24
CA LEU A 34 -7.05 -0.44 4.64
C LEU A 34 -7.67 -1.82 4.89
N VAL A 35 -8.59 -2.26 4.02
CA VAL A 35 -9.20 -3.60 4.10
C VAL A 35 -8.14 -4.68 3.98
N THR A 36 -7.15 -4.49 3.10
CA THR A 36 -6.04 -5.44 2.92
C THR A 36 -5.16 -5.53 4.16
N ILE A 37 -4.84 -4.39 4.80
CA ILE A 37 -4.07 -4.35 6.06
C ILE A 37 -4.82 -5.09 7.16
N LEU A 38 -6.11 -4.78 7.34
CA LEU A 38 -6.94 -5.41 8.38
C LEU A 38 -7.07 -6.91 8.15
N TYR A 39 -7.34 -7.32 6.90
CA TYR A 39 -7.42 -8.73 6.54
C TYR A 39 -6.09 -9.46 6.77
N GLY A 40 -4.98 -8.85 6.38
CA GLY A 40 -3.64 -9.40 6.61
C GLY A 40 -3.31 -9.56 8.09
N PHE A 41 -3.70 -8.58 8.91
CA PHE A 41 -3.52 -8.62 10.36
C PHE A 41 -4.38 -9.69 11.04
N LEU A 42 -5.66 -9.81 10.67
CA LEU A 42 -6.53 -10.87 11.19
C LEU A 42 -5.99 -12.25 10.84
N MET A 43 -5.52 -12.43 9.61
CA MET A 43 -5.01 -13.71 9.15
C MET A 43 -3.63 -14.05 9.73
N TYR A 44 -2.86 -13.06 10.18
CA TYR A 44 -1.56 -13.22 10.83
C TYR A 44 -1.66 -13.91 12.20
N LEU A 45 -2.66 -13.57 13.02
CA LEU A 45 -2.81 -14.08 14.40
C LEU A 45 -2.96 -15.62 14.53
N PRO A 46 -3.76 -16.33 13.71
CA PRO A 46 -3.93 -17.78 13.85
C PRO A 46 -2.77 -18.62 13.30
N GLN A 47 -1.72 -18.01 12.75
CA GLN A 47 -0.67 -18.75 12.05
C GLN A 47 0.43 -19.23 12.98
N GLN A 48 0.66 -20.55 12.95
CA GLN A 48 1.68 -21.24 13.74
C GLN A 48 3.00 -21.42 12.96
N ASP A 49 2.99 -21.24 11.64
CA ASP A 49 4.15 -21.40 10.76
C ASP A 49 4.90 -20.08 10.57
N MET A 50 6.19 -20.04 10.94
CA MET A 50 7.08 -18.88 10.76
C MET A 50 7.11 -18.35 9.31
N LYS A 51 7.07 -19.24 8.31
CA LYS A 51 7.09 -18.85 6.90
C LYS A 51 5.83 -18.11 6.48
N ARG A 52 4.66 -18.53 7.00
CA ARG A 52 3.37 -17.87 6.71
C ARG A 52 3.31 -16.53 7.42
N LEU A 53 3.73 -16.46 8.69
CA LEU A 53 3.82 -15.20 9.43
C LEU A 53 4.65 -14.14 8.67
N LEU A 54 5.82 -14.52 8.16
CA LEU A 54 6.64 -13.61 7.34
C LEU A 54 5.94 -13.16 6.05
N ALA A 55 5.25 -14.07 5.36
CA ALA A 55 4.49 -13.71 4.15
C ALA A 55 3.38 -12.70 4.46
N TRP A 56 2.58 -12.91 5.51
CA TRP A 56 1.51 -11.99 5.88
C TRP A 56 2.02 -10.63 6.39
N SER A 57 3.18 -10.62 7.05
CA SER A 57 3.88 -9.37 7.40
C SER A 57 4.26 -8.57 6.16
N THR A 58 4.81 -9.22 5.11
CA THR A 58 5.14 -8.52 3.85
C THR A 58 3.90 -8.01 3.11
N ILE A 59 2.77 -8.74 3.15
CA ILE A 59 1.50 -8.29 2.56
C ILE A 59 0.98 -7.05 3.29
N THR A 60 1.06 -7.05 4.62
CA THR A 60 0.60 -5.92 5.44
C THR A 60 1.50 -4.69 5.24
N GLN A 61 2.82 -4.87 5.17
CA GLN A 61 3.77 -3.79 4.83
C GLN A 61 3.47 -3.17 3.46
N LEU A 62 3.10 -3.98 2.47
CA LEU A 62 2.67 -3.44 1.18
C LEU A 62 1.38 -2.66 1.26
N GLY A 63 0.41 -3.15 2.02
CA GLY A 63 -0.83 -2.44 2.30
C GLY A 63 -0.56 -1.01 2.79
N TRP A 64 0.43 -0.84 3.68
CA TRP A 64 0.85 0.48 4.17
C TRP A 64 1.45 1.36 3.07
N MET A 65 2.33 0.81 2.22
CA MET A 65 2.89 1.56 1.08
C MET A 65 1.79 2.04 0.12
N PHE A 66 0.84 1.15 -0.24
CA PHE A 66 -0.28 1.50 -1.12
C PHE A 66 -1.24 2.51 -0.46
N PHE A 67 -1.46 2.40 0.85
CA PHE A 67 -2.30 3.34 1.59
C PHE A 67 -1.73 4.77 1.53
N GLY A 68 -0.44 4.96 1.80
CA GLY A 68 0.17 6.29 1.72
C GLY A 68 0.29 6.81 0.29
N LEU A 69 0.46 5.94 -0.72
CA LEU A 69 0.37 6.33 -2.13
C LEU A 69 -1.04 6.80 -2.49
N SER A 70 -2.07 6.12 -2.01
CA SER A 70 -3.45 6.56 -2.21
C SER A 70 -3.75 7.89 -1.51
N LEU A 71 -3.11 8.14 -0.36
CA LEU A 71 -3.21 9.41 0.36
C LEU A 71 -2.49 10.56 -0.39
N SER A 72 -1.43 10.27 -1.14
CA SER A 72 -0.72 11.26 -1.95
C SER A 72 -1.57 11.86 -3.07
N ILE A 73 -2.58 11.13 -3.55
CA ILE A 73 -3.56 11.60 -4.56
C ILE A 73 -4.37 12.80 -4.04
N PHE A 74 -4.54 12.94 -2.72
CA PHE A 74 -5.20 14.11 -2.10
C PHE A 74 -4.29 15.35 -2.01
N GLY A 75 -3.10 15.33 -2.62
CA GLY A 75 -2.17 16.45 -2.66
C GLY A 75 -1.16 16.50 -1.50
N SER A 76 -1.08 15.45 -0.67
CA SER A 76 -0.11 15.39 0.42
C SER A 76 1.26 14.93 -0.07
N ARG A 77 2.21 15.88 -0.19
CA ARG A 77 3.60 15.59 -0.57
C ARG A 77 4.33 14.71 0.45
N LEU A 78 4.02 14.90 1.74
CA LEU A 78 4.53 14.09 2.84
C LEU A 78 4.07 12.63 2.75
N ALA A 79 2.83 12.38 2.30
CA ALA A 79 2.34 11.02 2.12
C ALA A 79 3.08 10.30 0.99
N LEU A 80 3.43 11.02 -0.07
CA LEU A 80 4.20 10.49 -1.20
C LEU A 80 5.62 10.12 -0.78
N GLU A 81 6.34 11.03 -0.12
CA GLU A 81 7.70 10.79 0.37
C GLU A 81 7.72 9.68 1.44
N GLY A 82 6.75 9.68 2.36
CA GLY A 82 6.61 8.66 3.38
C GLY A 82 6.34 7.26 2.81
N SER A 83 5.51 7.15 1.78
CA SER A 83 5.24 5.86 1.12
C SER A 83 6.38 5.33 0.28
N ILE A 84 7.25 6.19 -0.26
CA ILE A 84 8.43 5.77 -1.02
C ILE A 84 9.57 5.35 -0.08
N ALA A 85 9.66 5.96 1.10
CA ALA A 85 10.69 5.65 2.09
C ALA A 85 10.45 4.34 2.87
N TYR A 86 9.18 3.92 2.98
CA TYR A 86 8.77 2.68 3.63
C TYR A 86 9.06 1.45 2.75
#